data_AF-A0A9D6J5W6-F1
#
_entry.id   AF-A0A9D6J5W6-F1
#
_cell.length_a   1.000
_cell.length_b   1.000
_cell.length_c   1.000
_cell.angle_alpha   90.00
_cell.angle_beta   90.00
_cell.angle_gamma   90.00
#
_symmetry.space_group_name_H-M   'P 1'
#
loop_
_entity.id
_entity.type
_entity.pdbx_description
1 polymer ?
#
loop_
_entity_poly.entity_id
_entity_poly.type
_entity_poly.pdbx_seq_one_letter_code
_entity_poly.pdbx_strand_id
1 'polypeptide(L)'
;SALALISSAHSYKRSVYLITDVTTSSWKPFLDSYDVSRIDPKIDLVLIPVGNVGPPNLSLTALSLDTTLVLKGRLAPITAVVTNFGNRPQKSKMSLFVDGIKKQEMSISLEAEEVKRFPFTLSFPAEGISHVRATLDDDCLPQDNVRHLAVGFLDR
;
A
#
# COMPACT_ATOMS: atom_id res chain seq x y z
N SER A 1 -20.17 -39.05 31.81
CA SER A 1 -20.12 -38.12 30.66
C SER A 1 -19.37 -36.87 31.08
N ALA A 2 -18.44 -36.37 30.26
CA ALA A 2 -17.64 -35.16 30.56
C ALA A 2 -18.49 -33.93 30.92
N LEU A 3 -19.75 -33.90 30.44
CA LEU A 3 -20.77 -32.90 30.74
C LEU A 3 -21.15 -32.81 32.23
N ALA A 4 -21.06 -33.92 32.99
CA ALA A 4 -21.42 -33.97 34.41
C ALA A 4 -20.28 -33.48 35.35
N LEU A 5 -19.04 -33.38 34.84
CA LEU A 5 -17.89 -32.85 35.57
C LEU A 5 -17.81 -31.32 35.50
N ILE A 6 -18.44 -30.70 34.49
CA ILE A 6 -18.40 -29.25 34.25
C ILE A 6 -19.51 -28.53 35.03
N SER A 7 -20.64 -29.21 35.32
CA SER A 7 -21.79 -28.61 36.01
C SER A 7 -21.56 -28.28 37.49
N SER A 8 -20.58 -28.91 38.15
CA SER A 8 -20.21 -28.62 39.54
C SER A 8 -19.10 -27.56 39.69
N ALA A 9 -18.47 -27.14 38.59
CA ALA A 9 -17.42 -26.15 38.61
C ALA A 9 -18.00 -24.73 38.50
N HIS A 10 -18.44 -24.15 39.61
CA HIS A 10 -18.64 -22.69 39.71
C HIS A 10 -17.29 -21.98 39.80
N SER A 11 -16.50 -22.07 38.72
CA SER A 11 -15.38 -21.18 38.49
C SER A 11 -15.85 -20.11 37.52
N TYR A 12 -16.16 -18.92 38.03
CA TYR A 12 -16.38 -17.76 37.18
C TYR A 12 -15.04 -17.35 36.57
N LYS A 13 -14.70 -17.95 35.43
CA LYS A 13 -13.57 -17.48 34.62
C LYS A 13 -14.01 -16.18 33.94
N ARG A 14 -13.32 -15.10 34.24
CA ARG A 14 -13.57 -13.80 33.61
C ARG A 14 -12.72 -13.76 32.36
N SER A 15 -13.34 -13.57 31.20
CA SER A 15 -12.61 -13.48 29.94
C SER A 15 -13.05 -12.21 29.20
N VAL A 16 -12.07 -11.45 28.74
CA VAL A 16 -12.26 -10.27 27.89
C VAL A 16 -11.85 -10.67 26.48
N TYR A 17 -12.79 -10.63 25.55
CA TYR A 17 -12.53 -10.87 24.14
C TYR A 17 -12.38 -9.54 23.42
N LEU A 18 -11.22 -9.34 22.82
CA LEU A 18 -10.93 -8.18 22.01
C LEU A 18 -10.90 -8.62 20.54
N ILE A 19 -11.96 -8.29 19.82
CA ILE A 19 -12.15 -8.62 18.41
C ILE A 19 -11.83 -7.36 17.60
N THR A 20 -10.80 -7.37 16.77
CA THR A 20 -10.35 -6.15 16.10
C THR A 20 -9.69 -6.38 14.75
N ASP A 21 -9.86 -5.44 13.81
CA ASP A 21 -9.27 -5.49 12.45
C ASP A 21 -7.90 -4.84 12.32
N VAL A 22 -7.43 -4.22 13.41
CA VAL A 22 -6.33 -3.28 13.29
C VAL A 22 -5.05 -4.02 12.96
N THR A 23 -4.26 -3.42 12.08
CA THR A 23 -2.95 -3.91 11.68
C THR A 23 -2.05 -4.10 12.90
N THR A 24 -1.31 -5.22 12.95
CA THR A 24 -0.41 -5.62 14.05
C THR A 24 0.55 -4.50 14.50
N SER A 25 0.93 -3.61 13.57
CA SER A 25 1.77 -2.42 13.80
C SER A 25 1.17 -1.39 14.77
N SER A 26 -0.15 -1.30 14.87
CA SER A 26 -0.83 -0.26 15.67
C SER A 26 -1.02 -0.67 17.13
N TRP A 27 -1.07 -1.97 17.44
CA TRP A 27 -1.39 -2.45 18.80
C TRP A 27 -0.20 -3.05 19.53
N LYS A 28 0.79 -3.58 18.81
CA LYS A 28 1.99 -4.15 19.43
C LYS A 28 2.75 -3.14 20.30
N PRO A 29 2.99 -1.89 19.87
CA PRO A 29 3.61 -0.88 20.74
C PRO A 29 2.75 -0.52 21.96
N PHE A 30 1.42 -0.58 21.83
CA PHE A 30 0.49 -0.33 22.94
C PHE A 30 0.52 -1.47 23.97
N LEU A 31 0.55 -2.74 23.53
CA LEU A 31 0.66 -3.89 24.42
C LEU A 31 2.05 -3.96 25.10
N ASP A 32 3.11 -3.64 24.35
CA ASP A 32 4.49 -3.66 24.87
C ASP A 32 4.74 -2.52 25.89
N SER A 33 3.97 -1.41 25.78
CA SER A 33 4.04 -0.29 26.73
C SER A 33 3.10 -0.44 27.93
N TYR A 34 2.15 -1.38 27.90
CA TYR A 34 1.23 -1.62 28.99
C TYR A 34 1.77 -2.68 29.95
N ASP A 35 1.83 -2.34 31.23
CA ASP A 35 2.24 -3.27 32.28
C ASP A 35 1.13 -4.30 32.55
N VAL A 36 1.14 -5.38 31.78
CA VAL A 36 0.17 -6.49 31.88
C VAL A 36 0.15 -7.17 33.25
N SER A 37 1.15 -6.93 34.11
CA SER A 37 1.17 -7.43 35.49
C SER A 37 0.08 -6.80 36.37
N ARG A 38 -0.50 -5.66 35.94
CA ARG A 38 -1.62 -4.97 36.62
C ARG A 38 -3.00 -5.54 36.30
N ILE A 39 -3.09 -6.40 35.30
CA ILE A 39 -4.32 -7.10 34.96
C ILE A 39 -4.48 -8.23 35.98
N ASP A 40 -5.67 -8.34 36.58
CA ASP A 40 -5.98 -9.46 37.48
C ASP A 40 -5.65 -10.78 36.75
N PRO A 41 -4.71 -11.60 37.26
CA PRO A 41 -4.26 -12.81 36.58
C PRO A 41 -5.37 -13.86 36.41
N LYS A 42 -6.54 -13.65 37.02
CA LYS A 42 -7.75 -14.47 36.86
C LYS A 42 -8.60 -14.05 35.65
N ILE A 43 -8.23 -12.98 34.95
CA ILE A 43 -8.90 -12.51 33.75
C ILE A 43 -8.11 -12.99 32.53
N ASP A 44 -8.73 -13.81 31.69
CA ASP A 44 -8.15 -14.11 30.38
C ASP A 44 -8.41 -12.95 29.42
N LEU A 45 -7.36 -12.39 28.84
CA LEU A 45 -7.50 -11.53 27.67
C LEU A 45 -7.30 -12.37 26.41
N VAL A 46 -8.32 -12.48 25.57
CA VAL A 46 -8.27 -13.22 24.31
C VAL A 46 -8.37 -12.23 23.16
N LEU A 47 -7.27 -12.09 22.42
CA LEU A 47 -7.22 -11.26 21.20
C LEU A 47 -7.63 -12.12 20.00
N ILE A 48 -8.68 -11.68 19.30
CA ILE A 48 -9.14 -12.30 18.05
C ILE A 48 -8.92 -11.28 16.94
N PRO A 49 -7.82 -11.38 16.17
CA PRO A 49 -7.63 -10.55 14.99
C PRO A 49 -8.65 -10.95 13.93
N VAL A 50 -9.41 -9.98 13.44
CA VAL A 50 -10.39 -10.15 12.36
C VAL A 50 -9.88 -9.40 11.14
N GLY A 51 -9.34 -10.13 10.17
CA GLY A 51 -8.66 -9.50 9.02
C GLY A 51 -7.32 -10.17 8.80
N ASN A 52 -7.36 -11.48 8.50
CA ASN A 52 -6.15 -12.29 8.29
C ASN A 52 -5.50 -12.03 6.92
N VAL A 53 -5.94 -10.98 6.22
CA VAL A 53 -5.40 -10.47 4.96
C VAL A 53 -5.39 -8.96 5.14
N GLY A 54 -4.23 -8.39 5.45
CA GLY A 54 -4.08 -6.94 5.39
C GLY A 54 -4.54 -6.48 3.99
N PRO A 55 -5.29 -5.37 3.89
CA PRO A 55 -5.75 -4.91 2.59
C PRO A 55 -4.56 -4.71 1.66
N PRO A 56 -4.76 -4.89 0.34
CA PRO A 56 -3.84 -4.36 -0.65
C PRO A 56 -3.40 -2.94 -0.33
N ASN A 57 -2.10 -2.69 -0.42
CA ASN A 57 -1.49 -1.41 -0.10
C ASN A 57 -0.30 -1.18 -1.02
N LEU A 58 -0.61 -0.98 -2.31
CA LEU A 58 0.37 -0.58 -3.30
C LEU A 58 0.28 0.93 -3.47
N SER A 59 1.42 1.60 -3.40
CA SER A 59 1.48 3.05 -3.49
C SER A 59 2.39 3.47 -4.62
N LEU A 60 1.94 4.40 -5.45
CA LEU A 60 2.81 5.05 -6.43
C LEU A 60 3.57 6.17 -5.72
N THR A 61 4.76 5.90 -5.20
CA THR A 61 5.47 6.82 -4.31
C THR A 61 6.19 7.95 -5.04
N ALA A 62 6.63 7.75 -6.29
CA ALA A 62 7.27 8.79 -7.08
C ALA A 62 7.01 8.67 -8.59
N LEU A 63 7.11 9.81 -9.28
CA LEU A 63 7.13 9.92 -10.74
C LEU A 63 8.14 11.00 -11.12
N SER A 64 9.19 10.64 -11.86
CA SER A 64 10.30 11.55 -12.20
C SER A 64 10.70 11.47 -13.66
N LEU A 65 11.30 12.56 -14.14
CA LEU A 65 12.00 12.64 -15.41
C LEU A 65 13.50 12.38 -15.14
N ASP A 66 14.09 11.44 -15.87
CA ASP A 66 15.49 11.04 -15.65
C ASP A 66 16.46 11.75 -16.62
N THR A 67 16.05 12.90 -17.15
CA THR A 67 16.84 13.78 -18.01
C THR A 67 16.59 15.23 -17.63
N THR A 68 17.57 16.09 -17.85
CA THR A 68 17.46 17.54 -17.64
C THR A 68 16.86 18.27 -18.84
N LEU A 69 16.93 17.66 -20.03
CA LEU A 69 16.45 18.24 -21.28
C LEU A 69 15.54 17.27 -22.01
N VAL A 70 14.36 17.76 -22.39
CA VAL A 70 13.42 17.07 -23.27
C VAL A 70 13.29 17.88 -24.55
N LEU A 71 13.40 17.19 -25.68
CA LEU A 71 13.24 17.77 -27.00
C LEU A 71 11.95 17.25 -27.62
N LYS A 72 11.25 18.12 -28.34
CA LYS A 72 10.06 17.76 -29.11
C LYS A 72 10.31 16.53 -29.98
N GLY A 73 9.37 15.60 -29.97
CA GLY A 73 9.41 14.36 -30.75
C GLY A 73 10.47 13.34 -30.33
N ARG A 74 11.31 13.62 -29.33
CA ARG A 74 12.29 12.67 -28.79
C ARG A 74 11.70 11.88 -27.62
N LEU A 75 12.23 10.68 -27.42
CA LEU A 75 11.91 9.86 -26.26
C LEU A 75 12.59 10.44 -25.01
N ALA A 76 11.80 10.69 -23.99
CA ALA A 76 12.23 11.10 -22.67
C ALA A 76 12.10 9.91 -21.68
N PRO A 77 13.15 9.60 -20.90
CA PRO A 77 13.07 8.58 -19.87
C PRO A 77 12.28 9.09 -18.66
N ILE A 78 11.28 8.32 -18.25
CA ILE A 78 10.43 8.58 -17.09
C ILE A 78 10.53 7.39 -16.14
N THR A 79 10.70 7.63 -14.84
CA THR A 79 10.67 6.57 -13.83
C THR A 79 9.47 6.75 -12.92
N ALA A 80 8.68 5.67 -12.78
CA ALA A 80 7.72 5.53 -11.70
C ALA A 80 8.33 4.68 -10.58
N VAL A 81 8.06 5.03 -9.32
CA VAL A 81 8.44 4.21 -8.16
C VAL A 81 7.17 3.75 -7.49
N VAL A 82 7.07 2.42 -7.29
CA VAL A 82 5.95 1.79 -6.58
C VAL A 82 6.48 1.10 -5.35
N THR A 83 5.74 1.22 -4.25
CA THR A 83 6.05 0.56 -2.98
C THR A 83 4.87 -0.30 -2.57
N ASN A 84 5.15 -1.55 -2.21
CA ASN A 84 4.17 -2.41 -1.55
C ASN A 84 4.34 -2.26 -0.04
N PHE A 85 3.40 -1.58 0.61
CA PHE A 85 3.37 -1.47 2.08
C PHE A 85 2.62 -2.64 2.74
N GLY A 86 2.08 -3.56 1.95
CA GLY A 86 1.45 -4.79 2.40
C GLY A 86 2.46 -5.89 2.78
N ASN A 87 1.98 -6.87 3.53
CA ASN A 87 2.76 -8.02 3.99
C ASN A 87 2.68 -9.24 3.06
N ARG A 88 2.20 -9.05 1.81
CA ARG A 88 2.06 -10.10 0.80
C ARG A 88 2.42 -9.59 -0.58
N PRO A 89 2.81 -10.46 -1.51
CA PRO A 89 3.02 -10.10 -2.91
C PRO A 89 1.73 -9.58 -3.54
N GLN A 90 1.85 -8.55 -4.36
CA GLN A 90 0.72 -7.86 -4.99
C GLN A 90 0.96 -7.65 -6.48
N LYS A 91 -0.14 -7.68 -7.25
CA LYS A 91 -0.16 -7.37 -8.67
C LYS A 91 -1.13 -6.21 -8.92
N SER A 92 -0.76 -5.34 -9.84
CA SER A 92 -1.59 -4.22 -10.30
C SER A 92 -1.29 -3.94 -11.76
N LYS A 93 -2.15 -3.18 -12.43
CA LYS A 93 -1.78 -2.47 -13.65
C LYS A 93 -1.29 -1.09 -13.30
N MET A 94 -0.28 -0.62 -14.04
CA MET A 94 0.18 0.76 -14.02
C MET A 94 -0.08 1.39 -15.38
N SER A 95 -0.74 2.53 -15.41
CA SER A 95 -1.03 3.29 -16.63
C SER A 95 -0.32 4.64 -16.61
N LEU A 96 0.28 5.04 -17.73
CA LEU A 96 0.85 6.37 -17.94
C LEU A 96 0.00 7.15 -18.94
N PHE A 97 -0.27 8.41 -18.60
CA PHE A 97 -1.03 9.36 -19.39
C PHE A 97 -0.17 10.59 -19.67
N VAL A 98 -0.34 11.16 -20.86
CA VAL A 98 0.20 12.47 -21.23
C VAL A 98 -0.96 13.32 -21.70
N ASP A 99 -1.18 14.47 -21.04
CA ASP A 99 -2.28 15.41 -21.31
C ASP A 99 -3.65 14.71 -21.35
N GLY A 100 -3.87 13.80 -20.40
CA GLY A 100 -5.10 13.01 -20.27
C GLY A 100 -5.20 11.79 -21.19
N ILE A 101 -4.30 11.63 -22.17
CA ILE A 101 -4.32 10.51 -23.12
C ILE A 101 -3.43 9.39 -22.60
N LYS A 102 -3.99 8.17 -22.45
CA LYS A 102 -3.21 6.97 -22.06
C LYS A 102 -2.16 6.68 -23.15
N LYS A 103 -0.90 6.62 -22.77
CA LYS A 103 0.23 6.33 -23.67
C LYS A 103 0.78 4.93 -23.48
N GLN A 104 0.84 4.44 -22.24
CA GLN A 104 1.39 3.14 -21.90
C GLN A 104 0.60 2.50 -20.76
N GLU A 105 0.61 1.16 -20.72
CA GLU A 105 0.06 0.35 -19.64
C GLU A 105 0.96 -0.87 -19.45
N MET A 106 1.18 -1.27 -18.19
CA MET A 106 2.00 -2.43 -17.85
C MET A 106 1.44 -3.13 -16.61
N SER A 107 1.40 -4.47 -16.63
CA SER A 107 1.16 -5.27 -15.43
C SER A 107 2.41 -5.32 -14.58
N ILE A 108 2.29 -5.00 -13.30
CA ILE A 108 3.39 -5.01 -12.33
C ILE A 108 3.13 -6.03 -11.23
N SER A 109 4.21 -6.54 -10.64
CA SER A 109 4.19 -7.42 -9.48
C SER A 109 5.30 -6.99 -8.53
N LEU A 110 4.95 -6.87 -7.25
CA LEU A 110 5.86 -6.53 -6.17
C LEU A 110 5.70 -7.55 -5.05
N GLU A 111 6.81 -8.00 -4.47
CA GLU A 111 6.82 -8.78 -3.23
C GLU A 111 6.38 -7.92 -2.04
N ALA A 112 6.12 -8.54 -0.89
CA ALA A 112 5.81 -7.83 0.35
C ALA A 112 6.92 -6.83 0.70
N GLU A 113 6.55 -5.62 1.12
CA GLU A 113 7.49 -4.57 1.54
C GLU A 113 8.48 -4.11 0.44
N GLU A 114 8.32 -4.56 -0.81
CA GLU A 114 9.22 -4.22 -1.91
C GLU A 114 9.03 -2.78 -2.40
N VAL A 115 10.15 -2.12 -2.72
CA VAL A 115 10.18 -0.86 -3.49
C VAL A 115 10.79 -1.15 -4.85
N LYS A 116 10.06 -0.85 -5.93
CA LYS A 116 10.49 -1.13 -7.29
C LYS A 116 10.37 0.07 -8.21
N ARG A 117 11.38 0.26 -9.06
CA ARG A 117 11.43 1.31 -10.08
C ARG A 117 11.00 0.73 -11.43
N PHE A 118 10.12 1.44 -12.12
CA PHE A 118 9.60 1.06 -13.43
C PHE A 118 9.95 2.15 -14.44
N PRO A 119 10.94 1.89 -15.33
CA PRO A 119 11.33 2.84 -16.35
C PRO A 119 10.36 2.81 -17.53
N PHE A 120 10.09 3.98 -18.09
CA PHE A 120 9.26 4.22 -19.26
C PHE A 120 9.96 5.19 -20.22
N THR A 121 9.50 5.18 -21.46
CA THR A 121 9.92 6.16 -22.47
C THR A 121 8.67 6.78 -23.11
N LEU A 122 8.58 8.11 -23.04
CA LEU A 122 7.47 8.88 -23.59
C LEU A 122 7.99 9.89 -24.62
N SER A 123 7.25 10.12 -25.70
CA SER A 123 7.49 11.23 -26.63
C SER A 123 6.45 12.32 -26.45
N PHE A 124 6.90 13.57 -26.61
CA PHE A 124 6.05 14.76 -26.48
C PHE A 124 5.92 15.44 -27.85
N PRO A 125 4.70 15.52 -28.42
CA PRO A 125 4.51 15.97 -29.80
C PRO A 125 4.40 17.50 -29.96
N ALA A 126 3.99 18.21 -28.91
CA ALA A 126 3.84 19.67 -28.93
C ALA A 126 5.11 20.37 -28.46
N GLU A 127 5.13 21.70 -28.47
CA GLU A 127 6.07 22.55 -27.72
C GLU A 127 5.42 23.03 -26.41
N GLY A 128 6.22 23.36 -25.39
CA GLY A 128 5.73 23.85 -24.10
C GLY A 128 5.81 22.84 -22.96
N ILE A 129 4.75 22.73 -22.17
CA ILE A 129 4.67 21.89 -20.96
C ILE A 129 3.55 20.87 -21.14
N SER A 130 3.86 19.58 -20.94
CA SER A 130 2.85 18.52 -20.85
C SER A 130 2.69 18.03 -19.41
N HIS A 131 1.49 17.59 -19.10
CA HIS A 131 1.15 16.89 -17.87
C HIS A 131 1.29 15.39 -18.03
N VAL A 132 2.20 14.79 -17.27
CA VAL A 132 2.34 13.34 -17.15
C VAL A 132 1.64 12.88 -15.88
N ARG A 133 0.82 11.84 -15.98
CA ARG A 133 0.15 11.20 -14.86
C ARG A 133 0.39 9.70 -14.90
N ALA A 134 0.82 9.12 -13.80
CA ALA A 134 0.85 7.68 -13.61
C ALA A 134 -0.24 7.26 -12.61
N THR A 135 -0.88 6.12 -12.86
CA THR A 135 -1.93 5.56 -12.01
C THR A 135 -1.72 4.06 -11.78
N LEU A 136 -2.13 3.57 -10.61
CA LEU A 136 -2.31 2.13 -10.32
C LEU A 136 -3.80 1.76 -10.38
N ASP A 137 -4.13 0.47 -10.29
CA ASP A 137 -5.51 0.02 -10.05
C ASP A 137 -5.92 0.42 -8.63
N ASP A 138 -7.20 0.70 -8.41
CA ASP A 138 -7.69 1.12 -7.10
C ASP A 138 -7.55 0.00 -6.05
N ASP A 139 -7.04 0.38 -4.88
CA ASP A 139 -7.03 -0.44 -3.67
C ASP A 139 -7.83 0.24 -2.54
N CYS A 140 -7.61 -0.18 -1.29
CA CYS A 140 -8.30 0.38 -0.13
C CYS A 140 -7.91 1.84 0.18
N LEU A 141 -6.88 2.40 -0.47
CA LEU A 141 -6.43 3.77 -0.32
C LEU A 141 -6.18 4.44 -1.68
N PRO A 142 -7.24 4.74 -2.48
CA PRO A 142 -7.08 5.22 -3.86
C PRO A 142 -6.30 6.55 -4.02
N GLN A 143 -6.10 7.29 -2.94
CA GLN A 143 -5.42 8.59 -2.93
C GLN A 143 -3.93 8.50 -3.27
N ASP A 144 -3.27 7.38 -2.96
CA ASP A 144 -1.84 7.23 -3.19
C ASP A 144 -1.51 6.46 -4.49
N ASN A 145 -2.53 6.00 -5.21
CA ASN A 145 -2.44 5.33 -6.50
C ASN A 145 -2.14 6.27 -7.68
N VAL A 146 -1.97 7.58 -7.45
CA VAL A 146 -1.77 8.57 -8.51
C VAL A 146 -0.57 9.49 -8.22
N ARG A 147 0.26 9.74 -9.24
CA ARG A 147 1.31 10.76 -9.21
C ARG A 147 1.31 11.57 -10.51
N HIS A 148 1.71 12.82 -10.37
CA HIS A 148 1.71 13.82 -11.43
C HIS A 148 3.10 14.41 -11.60
N LEU A 149 3.45 14.72 -12.84
CA LEU A 149 4.71 15.34 -13.22
C LEU A 149 4.45 16.33 -14.36
N ALA A 150 4.95 17.55 -14.24
CA ALA A 150 4.97 18.51 -15.34
C ALA A 150 6.31 18.38 -16.09
N VAL A 151 6.26 18.27 -17.41
CA VAL A 151 7.45 18.11 -18.26
C VAL A 151 7.49 19.22 -19.29
N GLY A 152 8.49 20.08 -19.22
CA GLY A 152 8.78 21.10 -20.23
C GLY A 152 9.71 20.57 -21.31
N PHE A 153 9.50 20.98 -22.56
CA PHE A 153 10.35 20.60 -23.70
C PHE A 153 10.58 21.76 -24.66
N LEU A 154 11.77 21.77 -25.25
CA LEU A 154 12.21 22.80 -26.20
C LEU A 154 11.97 22.32 -27.64
N ASP A 155 11.55 23.25 -28.50
CA ASP A 155 11.70 23.10 -29.95
C ASP A 155 13.15 23.45 -30.31
N ARG A 156 13.79 22.66 -31.18
CA ARG A 156 15.19 22.86 -31.59
C ARG A 156 15.27 23.12 -33.08
#